data_AF-A0A2D8G1U2-F1
#
_entry.id   AF-A0A2D8G1U2-F1
#
_cell.length_a   1.000
_cell.length_b   1.000
_cell.length_c   1.000
_cell.angle_alpha   90.00
_cell.angle_beta   90.00
_cell.angle_gamma   90.00
#
_symmetry.space_group_name_H-M   'P 1'
#
loop_
_entity.id
_entity.type
_entity.pdbx_description
1 polymer ?
#
loop_
_entity_poly.entity_id
_entity_poly.type
_entity_poly.pdbx_seq_one_letter_code
_entity_poly.pdbx_strand_id
1 'polypeptide(L)'
;MEIWFSKSILATLCIVPSFIAVPFMKFRFGVDPLVFLAWYFGATSISIVVYLLICGRSEEILPPASALAIIITIGAIFGALANGALFQAIGLAPNPGLPPVMYATSSMIVFFLSVALAGTFPSLFKPVVADLGRVLGIGLILVGLYLLAGGKVTDFFRAGG
;
A
#
# COMPACT_ATOMS: atom_id res chain seq x y z
N MET A 1 12.56 13.84 13.63
CA MET A 1 11.65 12.85 13.01
C MET A 1 12.32 12.37 11.72
N GLU A 2 12.45 11.06 11.52
CA GLU A 2 13.14 10.52 10.34
C GLU A 2 12.37 10.83 9.06
N ILE A 3 13.08 11.12 7.96
CA ILE A 3 12.47 11.61 6.69
C ILE A 3 11.44 10.62 6.14
N TRP A 4 11.71 9.31 6.24
CA TRP A 4 10.78 8.28 5.75
C TRP A 4 9.44 8.32 6.50
N PHE A 5 9.47 8.61 7.80
CA PHE A 5 8.26 8.65 8.63
C PHE A 5 7.40 9.87 8.28
N SER A 6 8.00 11.04 8.10
CA SER A 6 7.29 12.23 7.64
C SER A 6 6.64 12.02 6.25
N LYS A 7 7.34 11.32 5.34
CA LYS A 7 6.79 10.95 4.03
C LYS A 7 5.61 9.98 4.14
N SER A 8 5.66 9.02 5.07
CA SER A 8 4.54 8.12 5.33
C SER A 8 3.30 8.86 5.82
N ILE A 9 3.44 9.83 6.74
CA ILE A 9 2.32 10.66 7.21
C ILE A 9 1.71 11.44 6.04
N LEU A 10 2.55 12.09 5.22
CA LEU A 10 2.08 12.84 4.07
C LEU A 10 1.32 11.93 3.09
N ALA A 11 1.85 10.73 2.80
CA ALA A 11 1.19 9.75 1.95
C ALA A 11 -0.18 9.34 2.50
N THR A 12 -0.30 9.10 3.81
CA THR A 12 -1.58 8.78 4.47
C THR A 12 -2.58 9.91 4.31
N LEU A 13 -2.17 11.17 4.47
CA LEU A 13 -3.09 12.31 4.30
C LEU A 13 -3.51 12.50 2.83
N CYS A 14 -2.56 12.36 1.90
CA CYS A 14 -2.80 12.60 0.48
C CYS A 14 -3.61 11.49 -0.20
N ILE A 15 -3.63 10.26 0.32
CA ILE A 15 -4.37 9.16 -0.30
C ILE A 15 -5.87 9.17 0.06
N VAL A 16 -6.26 9.81 1.18
CA VAL A 16 -7.66 9.84 1.64
C VAL A 16 -8.63 10.38 0.58
N PRO A 17 -8.36 11.52 -0.09
CA PRO A 17 -9.24 12.00 -1.17
C PRO A 17 -9.42 10.97 -2.29
N SER A 18 -8.38 10.21 -2.64
CA SER A 18 -8.46 9.18 -3.67
C SER A 18 -9.41 8.05 -3.28
N PHE A 19 -9.35 7.58 -2.03
CA PHE A 19 -10.27 6.53 -1.55
C PHE A 19 -11.72 6.97 -1.48
N ILE A 20 -11.98 8.24 -1.12
CA ILE A 20 -13.32 8.82 -1.12
C ILE A 20 -13.81 9.04 -2.56
N ALA A 21 -12.92 9.44 -3.47
CA ALA A 21 -13.27 9.73 -4.85
C ALA A 21 -13.78 8.49 -5.60
N VAL A 22 -13.28 7.29 -5.31
CA VAL A 22 -13.70 6.06 -6.02
C VAL A 22 -15.22 5.82 -5.98
N PRO A 23 -15.87 5.65 -4.81
CA PRO A 23 -17.31 5.46 -4.75
C PRO A 23 -18.08 6.70 -5.20
N PHE A 24 -17.55 7.91 -4.96
CA PHE A 24 -18.16 9.16 -5.42
C PHE A 24 -18.25 9.22 -6.95
N MET A 25 -17.15 8.91 -7.65
CA MET A 25 -17.09 8.95 -9.11
C MET A 25 -18.00 7.90 -9.74
N LYS A 26 -18.07 6.70 -9.14
CA LYS A 26 -19.01 5.65 -9.54
C LYS A 26 -20.46 6.10 -9.36
N PHE A 27 -20.82 6.64 -8.20
CA PHE A 27 -22.19 7.06 -7.90
C PHE A 27 -22.63 8.27 -8.73
N ARG A 28 -21.77 9.30 -8.84
CA ARG A 28 -22.14 10.58 -9.44
C ARG A 28 -22.00 10.60 -10.96
N PHE A 29 -21.02 9.87 -11.50
CA PHE A 29 -20.64 9.92 -12.91
C PHE A 29 -20.64 8.56 -13.60
N GLY A 30 -20.96 7.46 -12.91
CA GLY A 30 -20.99 6.12 -13.49
C GLY A 30 -19.61 5.57 -13.88
N VAL A 31 -18.53 6.17 -13.36
CA VAL A 31 -17.16 5.76 -13.71
C VAL A 31 -16.80 4.46 -13.00
N ASP A 32 -16.41 3.46 -13.77
CA ASP A 32 -15.94 2.19 -13.23
C ASP A 32 -14.63 2.38 -12.41
N PRO A 33 -14.47 1.72 -11.24
CA PRO A 33 -13.27 1.85 -10.42
C PRO A 33 -11.96 1.53 -11.13
N LEU A 34 -11.94 0.58 -12.08
CA LEU A 34 -10.73 0.27 -12.85
C LEU A 34 -10.39 1.37 -13.86
N VAL A 35 -11.42 2.01 -14.44
CA VAL A 35 -11.21 3.17 -15.32
C VAL A 35 -10.66 4.35 -14.52
N PHE A 36 -11.22 4.61 -13.34
CA PHE A 36 -10.68 5.61 -12.41
C PHE A 36 -9.21 5.29 -12.07
N LEU A 37 -8.91 4.03 -11.75
CA LEU A 37 -7.57 3.58 -11.38
C LEU A 37 -6.54 3.82 -12.50
N ALA A 38 -6.89 3.47 -13.74
CA ALA A 38 -6.00 3.64 -14.90
C ALA A 38 -5.61 5.10 -15.10
N TRP A 39 -6.59 6.01 -15.05
CA TRP A 39 -6.34 7.45 -15.17
C TRP A 39 -5.62 8.03 -13.96
N TYR A 40 -5.97 7.60 -12.75
CA TYR A 40 -5.31 8.02 -11.52
C TYR A 40 -3.82 7.68 -11.51
N PHE A 41 -3.45 6.44 -11.82
CA PHE A 41 -2.04 6.05 -11.92
C PHE A 41 -1.34 6.65 -13.13
N GLY A 42 -2.04 6.83 -14.25
CA GLY A 42 -1.50 7.57 -15.40
C GLY A 42 -1.09 9.00 -15.05
N ALA A 43 -1.99 9.75 -14.40
CA ALA A 43 -1.72 11.11 -13.93
C ALA A 43 -0.59 11.14 -12.88
N THR A 44 -0.55 10.15 -11.98
CA THR A 44 0.52 10.00 -10.99
C THR A 44 1.89 9.81 -11.65
N SER A 45 1.99 8.88 -12.62
CA SER A 45 3.23 8.65 -13.38
C SER A 45 3.69 9.91 -14.11
N ILE A 46 2.79 10.60 -14.83
CA ILE A 46 3.11 11.85 -15.53
C ILE A 46 3.63 12.89 -14.53
N SER A 47 2.96 13.05 -13.39
CA SER A 47 3.33 14.04 -12.37
C SER A 47 4.71 13.77 -11.77
N ILE A 48 5.06 12.49 -11.54
CA ILE A 48 6.38 12.09 -11.04
C ILE A 48 7.46 12.37 -12.09
N VAL A 49 7.21 12.05 -13.37
CA VAL A 49 8.14 12.34 -14.47
C VAL A 49 8.38 13.85 -14.57
N VAL A 50 7.31 14.66 -14.58
CA VAL A 50 7.41 16.13 -14.62
C VAL A 50 8.20 16.65 -13.43
N TYR A 51 7.96 16.14 -12.23
CA TYR A 51 8.71 16.52 -11.03
C TYR A 51 10.21 16.21 -11.16
N LEU A 52 10.59 15.02 -11.64
CA LEU A 52 11.99 14.65 -11.86
C LEU A 52 12.66 15.56 -12.89
N LEU A 53 11.97 15.90 -13.98
CA LEU A 53 12.46 16.83 -15.00
C LEU A 53 12.70 18.22 -14.42
N ILE A 54 11.75 18.77 -13.65
CA ILE A 54 11.87 20.09 -13.02
C ILE A 54 13.03 20.13 -12.01
N CYS A 55 13.27 19.02 -11.31
CA CYS A 55 14.40 18.89 -10.39
C CYS A 55 15.75 18.61 -11.08
N GLY A 56 15.82 18.57 -12.41
CA GLY A 56 17.05 18.29 -13.16
C GLY A 56 17.53 16.84 -13.05
N ARG A 57 16.64 15.90 -12.71
CA ARG A 57 16.92 14.46 -12.51
C ARG A 57 16.41 13.61 -13.66
N SER A 58 16.53 14.11 -14.89
CA SER A 58 16.05 13.44 -16.10
C SER A 58 16.73 12.09 -16.34
N GLU A 59 18.00 11.96 -15.98
CA GLU A 59 18.78 10.75 -16.15
C GLU A 59 18.31 9.59 -15.26
N GLU A 60 17.57 9.89 -14.18
CA GLU A 60 17.05 8.88 -13.26
C GLU A 60 15.71 8.28 -13.69
N ILE A 61 15.08 8.83 -14.74
CA ILE A 61 13.74 8.41 -15.19
C ILE A 61 13.76 6.97 -15.73
N LEU A 62 14.84 6.60 -16.44
CA LEU A 62 14.98 5.28 -17.04
C LEU A 62 16.03 4.46 -16.28
N PRO A 63 15.63 3.45 -15.50
CA PRO A 63 16.57 2.52 -14.90
C PRO A 63 17.22 1.64 -15.97
N PRO A 64 18.29 0.89 -15.62
CA PRO A 64 18.88 -0.12 -16.51
C PRO A 64 17.82 -1.09 -17.06
N ALA A 65 17.96 -1.51 -18.31
CA ALA A 65 16.94 -2.28 -19.03
C ALA A 65 16.50 -3.56 -18.31
N SER A 66 17.43 -4.25 -17.63
CA SER A 66 17.12 -5.44 -16.83
C SER A 66 16.23 -5.13 -15.62
N ALA A 67 16.53 -4.06 -14.88
CA ALA A 67 15.71 -3.59 -13.77
C ALA A 67 14.34 -3.10 -14.26
N LEU A 68 14.31 -2.38 -15.39
CA LEU A 68 13.07 -1.91 -16.01
C LEU A 68 12.15 -3.07 -16.37
N ALA A 69 12.67 -4.14 -16.99
CA ALA A 69 11.90 -5.32 -17.34
C ALA A 69 11.26 -5.97 -16.10
N ILE A 70 12.03 -6.12 -15.02
CA ILE A 70 11.53 -6.67 -13.75
C ILE A 70 10.42 -5.79 -13.16
N ILE A 71 10.63 -4.46 -13.12
CA ILE A 71 9.64 -3.50 -12.60
C ILE A 71 8.34 -3.59 -13.40
N ILE A 72 8.42 -3.63 -14.74
CA ILE A 72 7.25 -3.73 -15.62
C ILE A 72 6.52 -5.05 -15.38
N THR A 73 7.23 -6.17 -15.31
CA THR A 73 6.60 -7.49 -15.07
C THR A 73 5.88 -7.53 -13.71
N ILE A 74 6.54 -7.04 -12.65
CA ILE A 74 5.92 -6.97 -11.31
C ILE A 74 4.70 -6.04 -11.32
N GLY A 75 4.81 -4.87 -11.96
CA GLY A 75 3.72 -3.91 -12.06
C GLY A 75 2.53 -4.44 -12.86
N ALA A 76 2.77 -5.09 -13.99
CA ALA A 76 1.73 -5.63 -14.87
C ALA A 76 0.97 -6.80 -14.23
N ILE A 77 1.64 -7.63 -13.44
CA ILE A 77 1.01 -8.78 -12.79
C ILE A 77 0.51 -8.39 -11.40
N PHE A 78 1.43 -8.19 -10.46
CA PHE A 78 1.09 -7.97 -9.06
C PHE A 78 0.52 -6.57 -8.82
N GLY A 79 1.07 -5.55 -9.49
CA GLY A 79 0.57 -4.18 -9.37
C GLY A 79 -0.86 -4.04 -9.88
N ALA A 80 -1.17 -4.56 -11.06
CA ALA A 80 -2.51 -4.54 -11.64
C ALA A 80 -3.51 -5.33 -10.80
N LEU A 81 -3.16 -6.55 -10.38
CA LEU A 81 -4.03 -7.38 -9.55
C LEU A 81 -4.29 -6.75 -8.18
N ALA A 82 -3.24 -6.32 -7.47
CA ALA A 82 -3.36 -5.76 -6.14
C ALA A 82 -4.17 -4.46 -6.12
N ASN A 83 -3.83 -3.50 -6.99
CA ASN A 83 -4.51 -2.21 -7.02
C ASN A 83 -5.89 -2.30 -7.67
N GLY A 84 -6.06 -3.15 -8.70
CA GLY A 84 -7.35 -3.40 -9.32
C GLY A 84 -8.35 -3.97 -8.31
N ALA A 85 -7.96 -5.02 -7.59
CA ALA A 85 -8.78 -5.61 -6.53
C ALA A 85 -9.07 -4.60 -5.40
N LEU A 86 -8.07 -3.83 -4.96
CA LEU A 86 -8.24 -2.82 -3.91
C LEU A 86 -9.28 -1.76 -4.31
N PHE A 87 -9.14 -1.14 -5.49
CA PHE A 87 -10.03 -0.05 -5.91
C PHE A 87 -11.45 -0.55 -6.21
N GLN A 88 -11.59 -1.76 -6.72
CA GLN A 88 -12.90 -2.41 -6.83
C GLN A 88 -13.52 -2.64 -5.44
N ALA A 89 -12.75 -3.17 -4.49
CA ALA A 89 -13.22 -3.40 -3.12
C ALA A 89 -13.65 -2.10 -2.44
N ILE A 90 -12.91 -1.00 -2.63
CA ILE A 90 -13.30 0.34 -2.16
C ILE A 90 -14.67 0.76 -2.69
N GLY A 91 -14.94 0.49 -3.97
CA GLY A 91 -16.23 0.80 -4.61
C GLY A 91 -17.39 -0.15 -4.25
N LEU A 92 -17.13 -1.21 -3.49
CA LEU A 92 -18.11 -2.22 -3.08
C LEU A 92 -18.36 -2.23 -1.56
N ALA A 93 -17.37 -1.82 -0.77
CA ALA A 93 -17.45 -1.86 0.68
C ALA A 93 -18.50 -0.87 1.22
N PRO A 94 -19.15 -1.18 2.36
CA PRO A 94 -20.08 -0.26 3.02
C PRO A 94 -19.38 1.02 3.52
N ASN A 95 -18.06 0.96 3.72
CA ASN A 95 -17.22 2.10 4.02
C ASN A 95 -15.92 1.98 3.19
N PRO A 96 -15.59 2.98 2.35
CA PRO A 96 -14.40 2.94 1.48
C PRO A 96 -13.07 2.91 2.24
N GLY A 97 -13.07 3.21 3.54
CA GLY A 97 -11.89 3.13 4.40
C GLY A 97 -11.53 1.71 4.86
N LEU A 98 -12.46 0.74 4.78
CA LEU A 98 -12.20 -0.62 5.27
C LEU A 98 -11.21 -1.40 4.38
N PRO A 99 -11.34 -1.44 3.04
CA PRO A 99 -10.40 -2.18 2.20
C PRO A 99 -8.94 -1.72 2.30
N PRO A 100 -8.63 -0.40 2.33
CA PRO A 100 -7.27 0.08 2.55
C PRO A 100 -6.65 -0.38 3.88
N VAL A 101 -7.45 -0.50 4.94
CA VAL A 101 -6.95 -0.98 6.24
C VAL A 101 -6.57 -2.46 6.14
N MET A 102 -7.40 -3.29 5.50
CA MET A 102 -7.03 -4.68 5.19
C MET A 102 -5.78 -4.75 4.32
N TYR A 103 -5.69 -3.93 3.28
CA TYR A 103 -4.54 -3.88 2.39
C TYR A 103 -3.24 -3.48 3.11
N ALA A 104 -3.31 -2.54 4.06
CA ALA A 104 -2.17 -2.07 4.84
C ALA A 104 -1.53 -3.18 5.68
N THR A 105 -2.23 -4.27 5.98
CA THR A 105 -1.70 -5.42 6.73
C THR A 105 -0.63 -6.19 5.96
N SER A 106 -0.58 -6.02 4.63
CA SER A 106 0.52 -6.53 3.81
C SER A 106 1.89 -6.04 4.31
N SER A 107 1.96 -4.85 4.94
CA SER A 107 3.18 -4.33 5.55
C SER A 107 3.76 -5.26 6.63
N MET A 108 2.93 -6.05 7.31
CA MET A 108 3.37 -7.02 8.32
C MET A 108 4.05 -8.21 7.66
N ILE A 109 3.45 -8.72 6.58
CA ILE A 109 4.04 -9.79 5.77
C ILE A 109 5.38 -9.31 5.22
N VAL A 110 5.42 -8.08 4.67
CA VAL A 110 6.66 -7.46 4.20
C VAL A 110 7.69 -7.33 5.32
N PHE A 111 7.30 -6.92 6.54
CA PHE A 111 8.22 -6.80 7.67
C PHE A 111 8.92 -8.12 7.99
N PHE A 112 8.15 -9.19 8.23
CA PHE A 112 8.72 -10.49 8.57
C PHE A 112 9.48 -11.13 7.40
N LEU A 113 8.94 -11.03 6.18
CA LEU A 113 9.60 -11.56 4.99
C LEU A 113 10.92 -10.83 4.71
N SER A 114 10.98 -9.51 4.96
CA SER A 114 12.22 -8.74 4.80
C SER A 114 13.30 -9.20 5.78
N VAL A 115 12.94 -9.51 7.02
CA VAL A 115 13.88 -10.09 8.01
C VAL A 115 14.38 -11.46 7.54
N ALA A 116 13.48 -12.33 7.09
CA ALA A 116 13.82 -13.65 6.59
C ALA A 116 14.74 -13.58 5.36
N LEU A 117 14.42 -12.73 4.39
CA LEU A 117 15.21 -12.54 3.17
C LEU A 117 16.59 -11.94 3.47
N ALA A 118 16.68 -10.94 4.35
CA ALA A 118 17.95 -10.36 4.77
C ALA A 118 18.86 -11.37 5.51
N GLY A 119 18.28 -12.26 6.33
CA GLY A 119 19.02 -13.33 6.98
C GLY A 119 19.47 -14.44 6.04
N THR A 120 18.65 -14.79 5.05
CA THR A 120 18.91 -15.93 4.14
C THR A 120 19.77 -15.54 2.94
N PHE A 121 19.62 -14.33 2.41
CA PHE A 121 20.30 -13.82 1.22
C PHE A 121 21.02 -12.49 1.50
N PRO A 122 22.04 -12.47 2.38
CA PRO A 122 22.70 -11.23 2.83
C PRO A 122 23.49 -10.51 1.73
N SER A 123 23.83 -11.18 0.63
CA SER A 123 24.46 -10.57 -0.55
C SER A 123 23.48 -9.77 -1.41
N LEU A 124 22.17 -10.02 -1.28
CA LEU A 124 21.11 -9.40 -2.08
C LEU A 124 20.28 -8.38 -1.29
N PHE A 125 20.13 -8.59 0.02
CA PHE A 125 19.29 -7.75 0.87
C PHE A 125 20.10 -7.06 1.96
N LYS A 126 19.79 -5.79 2.21
CA LYS A 126 20.37 -5.06 3.34
C LYS A 126 19.83 -5.62 4.66
N PRO A 127 20.63 -5.59 5.75
CA PRO A 127 20.15 -5.93 7.08
C PRO A 127 18.92 -5.11 7.45
N VAL A 128 17.90 -5.77 8.00
CA VAL A 128 16.64 -5.16 8.41
C VAL A 128 16.61 -5.06 9.93
N VAL A 129 16.31 -3.86 10.44
CA VAL A 129 16.15 -3.63 11.87
C VAL A 129 14.77 -4.08 12.32
N ALA A 130 14.72 -5.18 13.09
CA ALA A 130 13.53 -5.69 13.73
C ALA A 130 13.69 -5.65 15.26
N ASP A 131 13.23 -4.55 15.87
CA ASP A 131 13.16 -4.44 17.32
C ASP A 131 11.81 -4.93 17.86
N LEU A 132 11.81 -5.32 19.15
CA LEU A 132 10.61 -5.83 19.83
C LEU A 132 9.46 -4.81 19.84
N GLY A 133 9.78 -3.51 19.89
CA GLY A 133 8.77 -2.44 19.86
C GLY A 133 7.98 -2.43 18.55
N ARG A 134 8.64 -2.60 17.41
CA ARG A 134 7.98 -2.73 16.10
C ARG A 134 7.11 -3.98 15.99
N VAL A 135 7.56 -5.11 16.54
CA VAL A 135 6.78 -6.35 16.58
C VAL A 135 5.50 -6.18 17.42
N LEU A 136 5.61 -5.54 18.59
CA LEU A 136 4.45 -5.21 19.42
C LEU A 136 3.48 -4.26 18.71
N GLY A 137 4.00 -3.25 18.01
CA GLY A 137 3.20 -2.33 17.19
C GLY A 137 2.40 -3.06 16.10
N ILE A 138 3.01 -4.03 15.42
CA ILE A 138 2.32 -4.91 14.46
C ILE A 138 1.19 -5.68 15.13
N GLY A 139 1.41 -6.22 16.34
CA GLY A 139 0.38 -6.89 17.13
C GLY A 139 -0.84 -5.99 17.41
N LEU A 140 -0.62 -4.73 17.77
CA LEU A 140 -1.71 -3.77 17.99
C LEU A 140 -2.50 -3.48 16.71
N ILE A 141 -1.83 -3.37 15.56
CA ILE A 141 -2.50 -3.19 14.27
C ILE A 141 -3.36 -4.41 13.93
N LEU A 142 -2.90 -5.64 14.21
CA LEU A 142 -3.68 -6.86 13.99
C LEU A 142 -4.95 -6.90 14.84
N VAL A 143 -4.87 -6.46 16.10
CA VAL A 143 -6.05 -6.36 16.97
C VAL A 143 -7.02 -5.31 16.43
N GLY A 144 -6.53 -4.12 16.06
CA GLY A 144 -7.35 -3.08 15.44
C GLY A 144 -8.04 -3.57 14.16
N LEU A 145 -7.32 -4.34 13.33
CA LEU A 145 -7.86 -4.96 12.13
C LEU A 145 -8.98 -5.94 12.42
N TYR A 146 -8.78 -6.85 13.37
CA TYR A 146 -9.79 -7.84 13.75
C TYR A 146 -11.11 -7.16 14.14
N LEU A 147 -11.04 -6.06 14.89
CA LEU A 147 -12.20 -5.26 15.26
C LEU A 147 -12.85 -4.58 14.06
N LEU A 148 -12.06 -4.01 13.15
CA LEU A 148 -12.56 -3.37 11.91
C LEU A 148 -13.20 -4.38 10.94
N ALA A 149 -12.74 -5.62 10.95
CA ALA A 149 -13.32 -6.73 10.19
C ALA A 149 -14.63 -7.26 10.81
N GLY A 150 -15.11 -6.68 11.92
CA GLY A 150 -16.34 -7.07 12.61
C GLY A 150 -16.14 -8.08 13.74
N GLY A 151 -14.90 -8.39 14.11
CA GLY A 151 -14.56 -9.18 15.27
C GLY A 151 -15.01 -8.48 16.57
N LYS A 152 -15.54 -9.24 17.52
CA LYS A 152 -16.03 -8.68 18.78
C LYS A 152 -14.95 -8.80 19.85
N VAL A 153 -14.77 -7.74 20.64
CA VAL A 153 -13.87 -7.77 21.81
C VAL A 153 -14.24 -8.91 22.77
N THR A 154 -15.53 -9.25 22.87
CA THR A 154 -16.04 -10.35 23.70
C THR A 154 -15.53 -11.73 23.31
N ASP A 155 -15.12 -11.92 22.06
CA ASP A 155 -14.65 -13.22 21.57
C ASP A 155 -13.23 -13.52 22.07
N PHE A 156 -12.42 -12.49 22.34
CA PHE A 156 -11.11 -12.67 23.00
C PHE A 156 -11.23 -13.15 24.44
N PHE A 157 -12.28 -12.73 25.15
CA PHE A 157 -12.51 -13.10 26.56
C PHE A 157 -13.28 -14.42 26.72
N ARG A 158 -13.82 -14.99 25.64
CA ARG A 158 -14.55 -16.26 25.66
C ARG A 158 -13.67 -17.50 25.52
N ALA A 159 -12.43 -17.37 25.04
CA ALA A 159 -11.52 -18.50 24.88
C ALA A 159 -10.86 -18.98 26.20
N GLY A 160 -11.24 -18.41 27.35
CA GLY A 160 -10.68 -18.73 28.67
C GLY A 160 -11.73 -19.08 29.74
N GLY A 161 -12.95 -19.46 29.35
CA GLY A 161 -14.03 -19.87 30.25
C GLY A 161 -14.52 -21.28 29.97
#